data_AF-A0A353H2N9-F1
#
_entry.id   AF-A0A353H2N9-F1
#
_cell.length_a   1.000
_cell.length_b   1.000
_cell.length_c   1.000
_cell.angle_alpha   90.00
_cell.angle_beta   90.00
_cell.angle_gamma   90.00
#
_symmetry.space_group_name_H-M   'P 1'
#
loop_
_entity.id
_entity.type
_entity.pdbx_description
1 polymer ?
#
loop_
_entity_poly.entity_id
_entity_poly.type
_entity_poly.pdbx_seq_one_letter_code
_entity_poly.pdbx_strand_id
1 'polypeptide(L)' 'HGVGYEIATALNLNKPVFCCFQRQKRVSKIITGNTSPTLVLAPYTSDEEAVGLLKQFLTRLES' A
#
# COMPACT_ATOMS: atom_id res chain seq x y z
N HIS A 1 -7.41 16.07 4.33
CA HIS A 1 -6.16 15.88 3.56
C HIS A 1 -5.91 14.38 3.47
N GLY A 2 -6.09 13.79 2.29
CA GLY A 2 -5.83 12.36 2.07
C GLY A 2 -4.40 12.15 1.57
N VAL A 3 -3.88 10.93 1.71
CA VAL A 3 -2.48 10.57 1.37
C VAL A 3 -2.23 10.28 -0.12
N GLY A 4 -3.17 10.65 -1.00
CA GLY A 4 -3.14 10.24 -2.41
C GLY A 4 -2.03 10.91 -3.22
N TYR A 5 -1.68 12.15 -2.87
CA TYR A 5 -0.63 12.91 -3.56
C TYR A 5 0.76 12.38 -3.20
N GLU A 6 0.97 12.03 -1.93
CA GLU A 6 2.21 11.44 -1.43
C GLU A 6 2.45 10.08 -2.07
N ILE A 7 1.40 9.25 -2.20
CA ILE A 7 1.46 7.97 -2.91
C ILE A 7 1.86 8.19 -4.37
N ALA A 8 1.17 9.07 -5.10
CA ALA A 8 1.49 9.36 -6.49
C ALA A 8 2.93 9.86 -6.67
N THR A 9 3.40 10.72 -5.76
CA THR A 9 4.77 11.24 -5.77
C THR A 9 5.79 10.12 -5.57
N ALA A 10 5.59 9.24 -4.58
CA ALA A 10 6.50 8.12 -4.34
C ALA A 10 6.54 7.14 -5.53
N LEU A 11 5.39 6.86 -6.14
CA LEU A 11 5.31 6.00 -7.33
C LEU A 11 6.01 6.62 -8.55
N ASN A 12 5.88 7.93 -8.76
CA ASN A 12 6.62 8.63 -9.84
C ASN A 12 8.14 8.58 -9.64
N LEU A 13 8.60 8.48 -8.39
CA LEU A 13 10.01 8.30 -8.07
C LEU A 13 10.46 6.82 -8.13
N ASN A 14 9.62 5.91 -8.63
CA ASN A 14 9.83 4.46 -8.61
C ASN A 14 10.15 3.90 -7.21
N LYS A 15 9.70 4.58 -6.15
CA LYS A 15 9.87 4.04 -4.79
C LYS A 15 8.88 2.91 -4.57
N PRO A 16 9.27 1.86 -3.83
CA PRO A 16 8.34 0.88 -3.33
C PRO A 16 7.32 1.54 -2.41
N VAL A 17 6.04 1.35 -2.67
CA VAL A 17 4.95 1.89 -1.86
C VAL A 17 4.08 0.76 -1.36
N PHE A 18 3.90 0.68 -0.05
CA PHE A 18 2.96 -0.23 0.58
C PHE A 18 1.74 0.54 1.07
N CYS A 19 0.57 0.14 0.59
CA CYS A 19 -0.72 0.67 1.03
C CYS A 19 -1.55 -0.45 1.60
N CYS A 20 -1.88 -0.37 2.89
CA CYS A 20 -2.82 -1.27 3.53
C CYS A 20 -4.15 -0.57 3.82
N PHE A 21 -5.24 -1.33 3.79
CA PHE A 21 -6.57 -0.80 4.09
C PHE A 21 -7.44 -1.84 4.75
N GLN A 22 -8.32 -1.39 5.65
CA GLN A 22 -9.24 -2.28 6.32
C GLN A 22 -10.26 -2.85 5.32
N ARG A 23 -10.43 -4.16 5.32
CA ARG A 23 -11.38 -4.88 4.46
C ARG A 23 -12.79 -4.34 4.70
N GLN A 24 -13.54 -4.20 3.61
CA GLN A 24 -14.87 -3.57 3.57
C GLN A 24 -14.93 -2.05 3.79
N LYS A 25 -13.84 -1.36 4.12
CA LYS A 25 -13.83 0.10 4.04
C LYS A 25 -13.68 0.56 2.60
N ARG A 26 -14.41 1.63 2.26
CA ARG A 26 -14.30 2.27 0.94
C ARG A 26 -12.92 2.90 0.80
N VAL A 27 -12.12 2.35 -0.11
CA VAL A 27 -10.84 2.93 -0.55
C VAL A 27 -11.06 3.64 -1.87
N SER A 28 -10.32 4.73 -2.09
CA SER A 28 -10.37 5.46 -3.35
C SER A 28 -9.94 4.57 -4.52
N LYS A 29 -10.63 4.71 -5.66
CA LYS A 29 -10.25 4.06 -6.93
C LYS A 29 -8.84 4.44 -7.39
N ILE A 30 -8.31 5.57 -6.91
CA ILE A 30 -6.93 6.01 -7.17
C ILE A 30 -5.91 4.99 -6.64
N ILE A 31 -6.26 4.22 -5.61
CA ILE A 31 -5.39 3.19 -5.04
C ILE A 31 -5.69 1.82 -5.66
N THR A 32 -6.97 1.44 -5.80
CA THR A 32 -7.34 0.11 -6.32
C THR A 32 -7.19 -0.02 -7.84
N GLY A 33 -7.19 1.09 -8.58
CA GLY A 33 -7.00 1.12 -10.03
C GLY A 33 -5.57 1.42 -10.47
N ASN A 34 -4.65 1.61 -9.52
CA ASN A 34 -3.26 1.91 -9.82
C ASN A 34 -2.49 0.60 -10.00
N THR A 35 -1.96 0.40 -11.21
CA THR A 35 -1.24 -0.80 -11.62
C THR A 35 0.28 -0.58 -11.64
N SER A 36 0.78 0.44 -10.93
CA SER A 36 2.21 0.69 -10.84
C SER A 36 2.93 -0.55 -10.27
N PRO A 37 4.02 -1.01 -10.89
CA PRO A 37 4.73 -2.22 -10.47
C PRO A 37 5.37 -2.09 -9.08
N THR A 38 5.59 -0.87 -8.59
CA THR A 38 6.15 -0.61 -7.25
C THR A 38 5.08 -0.42 -6.17
N LEU A 39 3.79 -0.52 -6.52
CA LEU A 39 2.69 -0.42 -5.57
C LEU A 39 2.26 -1.80 -5.07
N VAL A 40 2.33 -2.00 -3.76
CA VAL A 40 1.76 -3.16 -3.07
C VAL A 40 0.51 -2.71 -2.33
N LEU A 41 -0.63 -3.28 -2.72
CA LEU A 41 -1.92 -3.01 -2.11
C LEU A 41 -2.38 -4.24 -1.31
N ALA A 42 -2.66 -4.06 -0.01
CA ALA A 42 -3.00 -5.16 0.89
C ALA A 42 -4.24 -4.86 1.75
N PRO A 43 -5.37 -5.56 1.54
CA PRO A 43 -6.48 -5.51 2.49
C PRO A 43 -6.11 -6.23 3.79
N TYR A 44 -6.56 -5.72 4.94
CA TYR A 44 -6.43 -6.39 6.23
C TYR A 44 -7.75 -6.40 7.01
N THR A 45 -7.94 -7.38 7.88
CA THR A 45 -9.13 -7.57 8.72
C THR A 45 -8.85 -7.37 10.20
N SER A 46 -7.60 -7.56 10.63
CA SER A 46 -7.13 -7.31 11.99
C SER A 46 -5.81 -6.54 12.01
N ASP A 47 -5.48 -5.95 13.15
CA ASP A 47 -4.25 -5.19 13.34
C ASP A 47 -3.01 -6.10 13.23
N GLU A 48 -3.10 -7.35 13.69
CA GLU A 48 -2.05 -8.35 13.56
C GLU A 48 -1.77 -8.68 12.09
N GLU A 49 -2.82 -8.80 11.28
CA GLU A 49 -2.70 -9.01 9.83
C GLU A 49 -2.01 -7.81 9.17
N ALA A 50 -2.39 -6.59 9.53
CA ALA A 50 -1.76 -5.36 9.01
C ALA A 50 -0.26 -5.31 9.32
N VAL A 51 0.13 -5.62 10.57
CA VAL A 51 1.54 -5.67 11.00
C VAL A 51 2.28 -6.79 10.27
N GLY A 52 1.67 -7.96 10.09
CA GLY A 52 2.25 -9.08 9.35
C GLY A 52 2.53 -8.74 7.89
N LEU A 53 1.60 -8.05 7.23
CA LEU A 53 1.75 -7.59 5.84
C LEU A 53 2.86 -6.55 5.71
N LEU A 54 2.96 -5.62 6.66
CA LEU A 54 4.03 -4.62 6.69
C LEU A 54 5.41 -5.30 6.81
N LYS A 55 5.56 -6.25 7.74
CA LYS A 55 6.82 -7.00 7.91
C LYS A 55 7.21 -7.74 6.63
N GLN A 56 6.27 -8.43 6.00
CA GLN A 56 6.52 -9.12 4.72
C GLN A 56 6.98 -8.16 3.63
N PHE A 57 6.37 -6.96 3.55
CA PHE A 57 6.80 -5.94 2.60
C PHE A 57 8.24 -5.48 2.87
N LEU A 58 8.58 -5.18 4.13
CA LEU A 58 9.93 -4.76 4.51
C LEU A 58 10.99 -5.84 4.19
N THR A 59 10.71 -7.10 4.53
CA THR A 59 11.62 -8.22 4.21
C THR A 59 11.89 -8.35 2.71
N ARG A 60 10.89 -8.10 1.85
CA ARG A 60 11.08 -8.10 0.39
C ARG A 60 11.96 -6.96 -0.12
N LEU A 61 12.05 -5.84 0.60
CA LEU A 61 12.89 -4.70 0.21
C LEU A 61 14.35 -4.87 0.64
N GLU A 62 14.60 -5.70 1.65
CA GLU A 62 15.93 -6.00 2.17
C GLU A 62 16.63 -7.15 1.40
N SER A 63 15.91 -7.81 0.48
CA SER A 63 16.40 -8.93 -0.35
C SER A 63 16.81 -8.47 -1.74
#